data_AF-A0A0F5JT11-F1
#
_entry.id   AF-A0A0F5JT11-F1
#
_cell.length_a   1.000
_cell.length_b   1.000
_cell.length_c   1.000
_cell.angle_alpha   90.00
_cell.angle_beta   90.00
_cell.angle_gamma   90.00
#
_symmetry.space_group_name_H-M   'P 1'
#
loop_
_entity.id
_entity.type
_entity.pdbx_description
1 polymer ?
#
loop_
_entity_poly.entity_id
_entity_poly.type
_entity_poly.pdbx_seq_one_letter_code
_entity_poly.pdbx_strand_id
1 'polypeptide(L)' 'GKRRRAERLAEIEQLYDRHIVGPAILDAGLAPSLGGDGEHHEVRGHWRRPHFRMQPHGPQAALRKLIFVGPTIVRPDRLN' A
#
# COMPACT_ATOMS: atom_id res chain seq x y z
N GLY A 1 -6.35 -4.56 31.57
CA GLY A 1 -7.57 -5.40 31.49
C GLY A 1 -8.34 -5.09 30.22
N LYS A 2 -9.17 -6.03 29.74
CA LYS A 2 -9.89 -5.95 28.44
C LYS A 2 -10.67 -4.63 28.24
N ARG A 3 -11.34 -4.14 29.29
CA ARG A 3 -12.11 -2.87 29.26
C ARG A 3 -11.28 -1.64 28.89
N ARG A 4 -10.15 -1.43 29.57
CA ARG A 4 -9.25 -0.29 29.32
C ARG A 4 -8.67 -0.29 27.89
N ARG A 5 -8.53 -1.47 27.27
CA ARG A 5 -8.08 -1.59 25.87
C ARG A 5 -9.16 -1.17 24.88
N ALA A 6 -10.42 -1.53 25.14
CA ALA A 6 -11.56 -1.13 24.30
C ALA A 6 -11.78 0.40 24.35
N GLU A 7 -11.71 0.98 25.55
CA GLU A 7 -11.84 2.44 25.74
C GLU A 7 -10.75 3.22 25.00
N ARG A 8 -9.49 2.75 25.07
CA ARG A 8 -8.39 3.34 24.30
C ARG A 8 -8.59 3.26 22.79
N LEU A 9 -9.15 2.17 22.27
CA LEU A 9 -9.41 2.03 20.83
C LEU A 9 -10.52 2.97 20.36
N ALA A 10 -11.58 3.12 21.15
CA ALA A 10 -12.66 4.07 20.86
C ALA A 10 -12.17 5.54 20.92
N GLU A 11 -11.30 5.86 21.87
CA GLU A 11 -10.65 7.18 21.95
C GLU A 11 -9.81 7.45 20.69
N ILE A 12 -8.98 6.48 20.26
CA ILE A 12 -8.15 6.61 19.06
C ILE A 12 -8.99 6.82 17.78
N GLU A 13 -10.14 6.16 17.69
CA GLU A 13 -11.03 6.27 16.53
C GLU A 13 -11.65 7.67 16.38
N GLN A 14 -11.77 8.43 17.48
CA GLN A 14 -12.32 9.79 17.47
C GLN A 14 -11.26 10.89 17.24
N LEU A 15 -9.97 10.57 17.32
CA LEU A 15 -8.90 11.58 17.29
C LEU A 15 -8.52 12.05 15.88
N TYR A 16 -8.83 11.26 14.83
CA TYR A 16 -8.40 11.56 13.47
C TYR A 16 -9.46 11.21 12.43
N ASP A 17 -9.64 12.08 11.44
CA ASP A 17 -10.39 11.76 10.23
C ASP A 17 -9.66 10.66 9.46
N ARG A 18 -10.22 9.44 9.46
CA ARG A 18 -9.59 8.27 8.86
C ARG A 18 -10.01 8.11 7.40
N HIS A 19 -9.11 8.45 6.48
CA HIS A 19 -9.28 8.09 5.07
C HIS A 19 -8.69 6.71 4.79
N ILE A 20 -9.54 5.72 4.52
CA ILE A 20 -9.12 4.39 4.10
C ILE A 20 -8.83 4.43 2.60
N VAL A 21 -7.57 4.26 2.22
CA VAL A 21 -7.16 4.14 0.83
C VAL A 21 -6.73 2.69 0.58
N GLY A 22 -7.58 1.95 -0.12
CA GLY A 22 -7.33 0.59 -0.56
C GLY A 22 -8.24 0.25 -1.75
N PRO A 23 -7.90 -0.75 -2.58
CA PRO A 23 -8.81 -1.22 -3.62
C PRO A 23 -10.12 -1.69 -2.96
N ALA A 24 -11.26 -1.24 -3.49
CA ALA A 24 -12.59 -1.48 -2.92
C ALA A 24 -13.04 -2.96 -2.95
N ILE A 25 -12.21 -3.87 -3.49
CA ILE A 25 -12.49 -5.29 -3.62
C ILE A 25 -11.21 -6.06 -3.29
N LEU A 26 -11.13 -6.58 -2.07
CA LEU A 26 -10.25 -7.71 -1.72
C LEU A 26 -11.05 -8.78 -0.95
N ASP A 27 -12.33 -8.94 -1.28
CA ASP A 27 -13.16 -10.05 -0.79
C ASP A 27 -13.64 -10.89 -1.98
N ALA A 28 -12.71 -11.54 -2.68
CA ALA A 28 -13.03 -12.67 -3.54
C ALA A 28 -11.77 -13.51 -3.79
N GLY A 29 -11.61 -14.58 -3.01
CA GLY A 29 -10.79 -15.73 -3.38
C GLY A 29 -9.30 -15.57 -3.14
N LEU A 30 -8.85 -15.95 -1.94
CA LEU A 30 -7.50 -16.48 -1.75
C LEU A 30 -7.41 -17.79 -2.54
N ALA A 31 -7.20 -17.72 -3.85
CA ALA A 31 -6.94 -18.91 -4.67
C ALA A 31 -5.54 -19.45 -4.34
N PRO A 32 -5.37 -20.76 -4.10
CA PRO A 32 -4.05 -21.34 -3.93
C PRO A 32 -3.28 -21.19 -5.25
N SER A 33 -2.09 -20.60 -5.18
CA SER A 33 -1.19 -20.49 -6.31
C SER A 33 -0.81 -21.87 -6.83
N LEU A 34 -1.40 -22.27 -7.95
CA LEU A 34 -0.93 -23.39 -8.77
C LEU A 34 0.40 -22.99 -9.43
N GLY A 35 1.40 -23.85 -9.25
CA GLY A 35 2.72 -23.69 -9.84
C GLY A 35 2.70 -23.82 -11.37
N GLY A 36 3.70 -23.21 -12.00
CA GLY A 36 4.07 -23.41 -13.38
C GLY A 36 5.59 -23.36 -13.50
N ASP A 37 6.20 -24.52 -13.68
CA ASP A 37 7.56 -24.70 -14.16
C ASP A 37 7.71 -24.09 -15.57
N GLY A 38 8.85 -23.46 -15.85
CA GLY A 38 9.29 -23.18 -17.22
C GLY A 38 9.84 -21.77 -17.45
N GLU A 39 11.16 -21.72 -17.68
CA GLU A 39 11.93 -20.73 -18.46
C GLU A 39 11.59 -19.23 -18.40
N HIS A 40 12.59 -18.45 -17.96
CA HIS A 40 12.61 -16.99 -17.76
C HIS A 40 11.77 -16.49 -16.57
N HIS A 41 12.44 -16.05 -15.50
CA HIS A 41 11.82 -15.46 -14.32
C HIS A 41 11.24 -14.06 -14.65
N GLU A 42 10.11 -14.04 -15.35
CA GLU A 42 9.36 -12.82 -15.57
C GLU A 42 8.63 -12.43 -14.27
N VAL A 43 8.80 -11.18 -13.83
CA VAL A 43 8.28 -10.72 -12.53
C VAL A 43 6.75 -10.68 -12.54
N ARG A 44 6.13 -11.37 -11.58
CA ARG A 44 4.66 -11.38 -11.37
C ARG A 44 4.13 -9.98 -11.06
N GLY A 45 2.87 -9.74 -11.47
CA GLY A 45 2.14 -8.56 -11.06
C GLY A 45 2.04 -8.46 -9.55
N HIS A 46 2.41 -7.32 -8.98
CA HIS A 46 2.38 -7.12 -7.53
C HIS A 46 2.13 -5.66 -7.17
N TRP A 47 1.59 -5.46 -5.97
CA TRP A 47 1.46 -4.13 -5.38
C TRP A 47 2.79 -3.68 -4.81
N ARG A 48 3.29 -2.54 -5.30
CA ARG A 48 4.41 -1.86 -4.67
C ARG A 48 3.91 -1.02 -3.50
N ARG A 49 4.51 -1.24 -2.32
CA ARG A 49 4.12 -0.58 -1.06
C ARG A 49 4.22 0.96 -1.16
N PRO A 50 3.24 1.70 -0.61
CA PRO A 50 3.35 3.15 -0.51
C PRO A 50 4.46 3.54 0.47
N HIS A 51 5.05 4.70 0.26
CA HIS A 51 6.12 5.23 1.11
C HIS A 51 6.22 6.75 0.99
N PHE A 52 6.83 7.37 2.00
CA PHE A 52 7.24 8.77 1.91
C PHE A 52 8.62 8.87 1.25
N ARG A 53 8.85 9.92 0.45
CA ARG A 53 10.18 10.25 -0.06
C ARG A 53 10.42 11.75 -0.08
N MET A 54 11.67 12.16 0.04
CA MET A 54 12.09 13.52 -0.21
C MET A 54 12.22 13.77 -1.71
N GLN A 55 11.38 14.64 -2.27
CA GLN A 55 11.41 15.02 -3.68
C GLN A 55 12.19 16.32 -3.87
N PRO A 56 13.19 16.35 -4.77
CA PRO A 56 13.86 17.58 -5.18
C PRO A 56 12.93 18.46 -6.01
N HIS A 57 12.99 19.78 -5.81
CA HIS A 57 12.19 20.77 -6.55
C HIS A 57 12.81 22.18 -6.50
N GLY A 58 12.18 23.15 -7.16
CA GLY A 58 12.62 24.54 -7.21
C GLY A 58 13.77 24.80 -8.20
N PRO A 59 14.31 26.03 -8.23
CA PRO A 59 15.43 26.39 -9.11
C PRO A 59 16.60 25.44 -8.89
N GLN A 60 17.12 24.89 -9.98
CA GLN A 60 18.23 23.93 -9.98
C GLN A 60 18.02 22.71 -9.05
N ALA A 61 16.76 22.36 -8.74
CA ALA A 61 16.43 21.27 -7.84
C ALA A 61 17.08 21.40 -6.45
N ALA A 62 17.30 22.64 -5.97
CA ALA A 62 17.98 22.91 -4.69
C ALA A 62 17.09 22.63 -3.47
N LEU A 63 15.78 22.70 -3.60
CA LEU A 63 14.84 22.53 -2.49
C LEU A 63 14.39 21.07 -2.36
N ARG A 64 13.90 20.69 -1.18
CA ARG A 64 13.35 19.35 -0.91
C ARG A 64 11.96 19.47 -0.29
N LYS A 65 11.02 18.66 -0.76
CA LYS A 65 9.69 18.52 -0.14
C LYS A 65 9.43 17.07 0.18
N LEU A 66 8.77 16.81 1.32
CA LEU A 66 8.29 15.47 1.64
C LEU A 66 7.04 15.17 0.81
N ILE A 67 7.02 14.05 0.10
CA ILE A 67 5.82 13.60 -0.63
C ILE A 67 5.43 12.19 -0.21
N PHE A 68 4.14 11.91 -0.29
CA PHE A 68 3.60 10.57 -0.21
C PHE A 68 3.52 9.96 -1.61
N VAL A 69 4.20 8.83 -1.83
CA VAL A 69 4.06 8.03 -3.04
C VAL A 69 3.04 6.93 -2.75
N GLY A 70 1.88 7.02 -3.41
CA GLY A 70 0.80 6.06 -3.25
C GLY A 70 1.17 4.65 -3.75
N PRO A 71 0.35 3.64 -3.40
CA PRO A 71 0.55 2.28 -3.88
C PRO A 71 0.47 2.25 -5.42
N THR A 72 1.31 1.44 -6.05
CA THR A 72 1.34 1.28 -7.51
C THR A 72 1.24 -0.19 -7.87
N ILE A 73 0.38 -0.55 -8.83
CA ILE A 73 0.37 -1.90 -9.42
C ILE A 73 1.54 -1.98 -10.40
N VAL A 74 2.46 -2.90 -10.16
CA VAL A 74 3.52 -3.26 -11.11
C VAL A 74 3.03 -4.44 -11.94
N ARG A 75 3.20 -4.38 -13.27
CA ARG A 75 2.70 -5.39 -14.22
C ARG A 75 1.20 -5.72 -14.01
N PRO A 76 0.30 -4.74 -14.22
CA PRO A 76 -1.14 -4.95 -14.04
C PRO A 76 -1.71 -5.99 -15.00
N ASP A 77 -1.04 -6.22 -16.13
CA ASP A 77 -1.32 -7.29 -17.10
C ASP A 77 -1.21 -8.71 -16.51
N ARG A 78 -0.62 -8.87 -15.32
CA ARG A 78 -0.28 -10.16 -14.71
C ARG A 78 -0.64 -10.24 -13.22
N LEU A 79 -1.68 -9.49 -12.83
CA LEU A 79 -2.24 -9.57 -11.49
C LEU A 79 -3.10 -10.85 -11.42
N ASN A 80 -2.46 -11.96 -11.06
CA ASN A 80 -3.10 -13.27 -10.88
C ASN A 80 -3.69 -13.42 -9.49
#